data_AF-A0A7C8B2G1-F1
#
_entry.id   AF-A0A7C8B2G1-F1
#
_cell.length_a   1.000
_cell.length_b   1.000
_cell.length_c   1.000
_cell.angle_alpha   90.00
_cell.angle_beta   90.00
_cell.angle_gamma   90.00
#
_symmetry.space_group_name_H-M   'P 1'
#
loop_
_entity.id
_entity.type
_entity.pdbx_description
1 polymer ?
#
loop_
_entity_poly.entity_id
_entity_poly.type
_entity_poly.pdbx_seq_one_letter_code
_entity_poly.pdbx_strand_id
1 'polypeptide(L)'
;MSYPTHLIKVNSRFYYKIKVPADLSHLFPSQFIKKSLHTSDLCAAKTMLKCHEFKTHNAFALLRTGTLATEYAQQVVNSLLPVPKTCRDIKQYRLSRVIGIYTEEKQTGWSDKTKLEVAGAFKLLVDILGDVDVTTITRPMLIELRSSLLKVPPSFYVKNPGKSVRKAIAENDGPGISTKTVNKYMSRIGSLLKYCQEQGMINTNPATGLQIAEKQRADQERSAYTGQPRLWMNLSYINLHGYRA
;
A
#
# COMPACT_ATOMS: atom_id res chain seq x y z
N MET A 1 -8.51 -0.45 47.79
CA MET A 1 -9.32 0.74 47.43
C MET A 1 -10.49 0.27 46.58
N SER A 2 -11.73 0.49 47.05
CA SER A 2 -12.93 0.20 46.26
C SER A 2 -13.03 1.20 45.11
N TYR A 3 -13.27 0.72 43.89
CA TYR A 3 -13.45 1.60 42.73
C TYR A 3 -14.90 2.14 42.71
N PRO A 4 -15.13 3.33 42.14
CA PRO A 4 -16.48 3.78 41.80
C PRO A 4 -17.22 2.71 40.99
N THR A 5 -18.53 2.59 41.20
CA THR A 5 -19.41 1.53 40.67
C THR A 5 -19.30 1.27 39.16
N HIS A 6 -18.96 2.29 38.36
CA HIS A 6 -18.84 2.19 36.90
C HIS A 6 -17.39 2.28 36.37
N LEU A 7 -16.38 2.28 37.25
CA LEU A 7 -14.97 2.41 36.87
C LEU A 7 -14.25 1.06 36.99
N ILE A 8 -13.64 0.62 35.90
CA ILE A 8 -12.87 -0.63 35.83
C ILE A 8 -11.45 -0.33 35.37
N LYS A 9 -10.45 -0.91 36.05
CA LYS A 9 -9.06 -0.87 35.61
C LYS A 9 -8.73 -2.16 34.87
N VAL A 10 -8.19 -2.06 33.66
CA VAL A 10 -7.66 -3.20 32.89
C VAL A 10 -6.23 -2.86 32.49
N ASN A 11 -5.27 -3.68 32.93
CA ASN A 11 -3.84 -3.41 32.82
C ASN A 11 -3.48 -2.01 33.39
N SER A 12 -3.00 -1.11 32.54
CA SER A 12 -2.62 0.26 32.89
C SER A 12 -3.69 1.30 32.58
N ARG A 13 -4.87 0.94 32.06
CA ARG A 13 -5.89 1.88 31.60
C ARG A 13 -7.21 1.73 32.33
N PHE A 14 -7.91 2.86 32.52
CA PHE A 14 -9.24 2.90 33.08
C PHE A 14 -10.33 2.85 32.00
N TYR A 15 -11.43 2.19 32.32
CA TYR A 15 -12.61 2.00 31.49
C TYR A 15 -13.86 2.35 32.29
N TYR A 16 -14.80 3.02 31.63
CA TYR A 16 -16.17 3.18 32.08
C TYR A 16 -17.01 1.97 31.64
N LYS A 17 -17.78 1.37 32.55
CA LYS A 17 -18.73 0.29 32.24
C LYS A 17 -20.03 0.51 33.02
N ILE A 18 -21.15 0.58 32.30
CA ILE A 18 -22.49 0.70 32.87
C ILE A 18 -23.44 -0.31 32.21
N LYS A 19 -24.40 -0.83 32.98
CA LYS A 19 -25.44 -1.72 32.48
C LYS A 19 -26.54 -0.91 31.79
N VAL A 20 -26.99 -1.37 30.62
CA VAL A 20 -28.14 -0.80 29.92
C VAL A 20 -29.42 -1.22 30.64
N PRO A 21 -30.33 -0.28 30.96
CA PRO A 21 -31.63 -0.59 31.54
C PRO A 21 -32.48 -1.54 30.67
N ALA A 22 -33.27 -2.42 31.30
CA ALA A 22 -34.02 -3.47 30.59
C ALA A 22 -35.04 -2.93 29.59
N ASP A 23 -35.68 -1.81 29.93
CA ASP A 23 -36.60 -1.05 29.08
C ASP A 23 -35.94 -0.56 27.79
N LEU A 24 -34.68 -0.13 27.87
CA LEU A 24 -33.93 0.37 26.71
C LEU A 24 -33.13 -0.72 25.98
N SER A 25 -33.14 -1.96 26.48
CA SER A 25 -32.29 -3.04 25.95
C SER A 25 -32.48 -3.31 24.46
N HIS A 26 -33.69 -3.12 23.93
CA HIS A 26 -34.03 -3.31 22.52
C HIS A 26 -33.34 -2.31 21.58
N LEU A 27 -32.91 -1.14 22.08
CA LEU A 27 -32.25 -0.11 21.28
C LEU A 27 -30.72 -0.29 21.23
N PHE A 28 -30.16 -1.09 22.13
CA PHE A 28 -28.71 -1.25 22.26
C PHE A 28 -28.25 -2.64 21.79
N PRO A 29 -27.11 -2.76 21.10
CA PRO A 29 -26.59 -4.05 20.65
C PRO A 29 -25.98 -4.90 21.78
N SER A 30 -25.79 -4.33 22.98
CA SER A 30 -25.18 -5.02 24.12
C SER A 30 -25.78 -4.52 25.43
N GLN A 31 -25.84 -5.41 26.42
CA GLN A 31 -26.33 -5.13 27.78
C GLN A 31 -25.39 -4.21 28.58
N PHE A 32 -24.17 -3.96 28.11
CA PHE A 32 -23.22 -3.09 28.76
C PHE A 32 -22.65 -2.06 27.79
N ILE A 33 -22.63 -0.80 28.20
CA ILE A 33 -21.87 0.25 27.54
C ILE A 33 -20.49 0.26 28.18
N LYS A 34 -19.46 -0.05 27.40
CA LYS A 34 -18.05 -0.03 27.84
C LYS A 34 -17.27 1.01 27.03
N LYS A 35 -16.62 1.96 27.69
CA LYS A 35 -15.78 2.99 27.03
C LYS A 35 -14.41 3.10 27.70
N SER A 36 -13.35 3.26 26.92
CA SER A 36 -12.01 3.56 27.43
C SER A 36 -11.96 5.02 27.88
N LEU A 37 -11.39 5.29 29.05
CA LEU A 37 -11.13 6.66 29.53
C LEU A 37 -9.76 7.17 29.07
N HIS A 38 -8.98 6.36 28.35
CA HIS A 38 -7.70 6.73 27.74
C HIS A 38 -6.64 7.27 28.70
N THR A 39 -6.79 7.01 30.01
CA THR A 39 -5.86 7.47 31.04
C THR A 39 -5.47 6.32 31.98
N SER A 40 -4.23 6.40 32.46
CA SER A 40 -3.70 5.57 33.54
C SER A 40 -3.75 6.28 34.90
N ASP A 41 -4.02 7.59 34.91
CA ASP A 41 -4.18 8.38 36.12
C ASP A 41 -5.60 8.24 36.69
N LEU A 42 -5.67 7.98 37.99
CA LEU A 42 -6.91 7.76 38.72
C LEU A 42 -7.70 9.06 38.93
N CYS A 43 -7.02 10.20 39.09
CA CYS A 43 -7.71 11.49 39.27
C CYS A 43 -8.41 11.90 37.97
N ALA A 44 -7.66 11.91 36.86
CA ALA A 44 -8.21 12.13 35.53
C ALA A 44 -9.34 11.14 35.18
N ALA A 45 -9.18 9.85 35.52
CA ALA A 45 -10.21 8.84 35.29
C ALA A 45 -11.52 9.16 36.02
N LYS A 46 -11.47 9.60 37.28
CA LYS A 46 -12.67 9.98 38.06
C LYS A 46 -13.40 11.18 37.45
N THR A 47 -12.67 12.18 36.97
CA THR A 47 -13.27 13.35 36.31
C THR A 47 -13.97 12.95 35.02
N MET A 48 -13.31 12.14 34.18
CA MET A 48 -13.89 11.65 32.93
C MET A 48 -15.08 10.71 33.17
N LEU A 49 -15.03 9.89 34.23
CA LEU A 49 -16.12 9.02 34.64
C LEU A 49 -17.42 9.80 34.84
N LYS A 50 -17.38 10.89 35.63
CA LYS A 50 -18.56 11.73 35.89
C LYS A 50 -19.18 12.29 34.61
N CYS A 51 -18.34 12.72 33.67
CA CYS A 51 -18.79 13.21 32.37
C CYS A 51 -19.50 12.11 31.56
N HIS A 52 -18.95 10.90 31.54
CA HIS A 52 -19.56 9.76 30.86
C HIS A 52 -20.85 9.29 31.53
N GLU A 53 -20.91 9.28 32.86
CA GLU A 53 -22.12 8.98 33.61
C GLU A 53 -23.23 9.96 33.28
N PHE A 54 -22.95 11.27 33.35
CA PHE A 54 -23.93 12.29 32.99
C PHE A 54 -24.46 12.10 31.57
N LYS A 55 -23.57 11.94 30.59
CA LYS A 55 -23.96 11.71 29.18
C LYS A 55 -24.84 10.48 29.02
N THR A 56 -24.49 9.38 29.69
CA THR A 56 -25.26 8.13 29.59
C THR A 56 -26.65 8.28 30.22
N HIS A 57 -26.73 8.82 31.43
CA HIS A 57 -28.01 9.02 32.11
C HIS A 57 -28.91 9.99 31.36
N ASN A 58 -28.35 11.10 30.86
CA ASN A 58 -29.11 12.05 30.05
C ASN A 58 -29.68 11.39 28.79
N ALA A 59 -28.87 10.62 28.08
CA ALA A 59 -29.34 9.89 26.90
C ALA A 59 -30.40 8.83 27.24
N PHE A 60 -30.27 8.11 28.37
CA PHE A 60 -31.33 7.20 28.82
C PHE A 60 -32.64 7.95 29.14
N ALA A 61 -32.55 9.12 29.79
CA ALA A 61 -33.72 9.95 30.05
C ALA A 61 -34.38 10.40 28.74
N LEU A 62 -33.58 10.87 27.76
CA LEU A 62 -34.07 11.27 26.44
C LEU A 62 -34.71 10.11 25.66
N LEU A 63 -34.14 8.91 25.70
CA LEU A 63 -34.72 7.75 25.01
C LEU A 63 -36.05 7.30 25.65
N ARG A 64 -36.19 7.49 26.97
CA ARG A 64 -37.43 7.16 27.70
C ARG A 64 -38.58 8.11 27.44
N THR A 65 -38.31 9.34 26.98
CA THR A 65 -39.42 10.28 26.68
C THR A 65 -40.29 9.78 25.54
N GLY A 66 -39.78 8.89 24.67
CA GLY A 66 -40.53 8.31 23.55
C GLY A 66 -40.95 9.31 22.47
N THR A 67 -40.49 10.56 22.56
CA THR A 67 -40.84 11.65 21.62
C THR A 67 -39.93 11.72 20.40
N LEU A 68 -38.83 10.97 20.40
CA LEU A 68 -37.84 10.98 19.33
C LEU A 68 -38.24 10.02 18.21
N ALA A 69 -38.19 10.47 16.96
CA ALA A 69 -38.29 9.56 15.83
C ALA A 69 -37.12 8.54 15.86
N THR A 70 -37.37 7.36 15.30
CA THR A 70 -36.46 6.20 15.35
C THR A 70 -35.04 6.53 14.92
N GLU A 71 -34.86 7.39 13.92
CA GLU A 71 -33.54 7.81 13.41
C GLU A 71 -32.75 8.61 14.46
N TYR A 72 -33.40 9.56 15.14
CA TYR A 72 -32.75 10.36 16.18
C TYR A 72 -32.44 9.53 17.43
N ALA A 73 -33.33 8.60 17.79
CA ALA A 73 -33.06 7.65 18.87
C ALA A 73 -31.79 6.83 18.59
N GLN A 74 -31.62 6.35 17.35
CA GLN A 74 -30.41 5.64 16.93
C GLN A 74 -29.16 6.53 16.97
N GLN A 75 -29.25 7.82 16.58
CA GLN A 75 -28.12 8.75 16.68
C GLN A 75 -27.66 8.95 18.14
N VAL A 76 -28.62 9.11 19.07
CA VAL A 76 -28.34 9.22 20.51
C VAL A 76 -27.64 7.96 21.02
N VAL A 77 -28.16 6.78 20.69
CA VAL A 77 -27.53 5.49 21.03
C VAL A 77 -26.11 5.38 20.46
N ASN A 78 -25.92 5.72 19.18
CA ASN A 78 -24.63 5.68 18.51
C ASN A 78 -23.59 6.59 19.16
N SER A 79 -24.01 7.73 19.73
CA SER A 79 -23.13 8.62 20.50
C SER A 79 -22.64 8.00 21.82
N LEU A 80 -23.48 7.16 22.45
CA LEU A 80 -23.18 6.50 23.73
C LEU A 80 -22.36 5.24 23.58
N LEU A 81 -22.48 4.54 22.46
CA LEU A 81 -21.66 3.37 22.20
C LEU A 81 -20.23 3.79 21.88
N PRO A 82 -19.21 3.01 22.29
CA PRO A 82 -17.93 3.13 21.62
C PRO A 82 -18.19 2.86 20.15
N VAL A 83 -17.78 3.78 19.27
CA VAL A 83 -17.69 3.47 17.86
C VAL A 83 -16.87 2.18 17.80
N PRO A 84 -17.42 1.06 17.29
CA PRO A 84 -16.61 -0.13 17.12
C PRO A 84 -15.37 0.33 16.38
N LYS A 85 -14.19 -0.08 16.85
CA LYS A 85 -13.06 -0.18 15.93
C LYS A 85 -13.39 -1.27 14.90
N THR A 86 -14.49 -1.15 14.14
CA THR A 86 -14.39 -1.35 12.69
C THR A 86 -13.13 -0.62 12.31
N CYS A 87 -12.20 -1.29 11.63
CA CYS A 87 -10.94 -0.70 11.19
C CYS A 87 -11.22 0.63 10.44
N ARG A 88 -11.37 1.73 11.16
CA ARG A 88 -11.65 3.08 10.65
C ARG A 88 -10.36 3.87 10.49
N ASP A 89 -9.29 3.12 10.28
CA ASP A 89 -8.11 3.52 9.52
C ASP A 89 -7.85 2.52 8.39
N ILE A 90 -8.92 1.97 7.78
CA ILE A 90 -8.85 1.49 6.39
C ILE A 90 -9.11 2.66 5.42
N LYS A 91 -8.53 3.82 5.70
CA LYS A 91 -7.83 4.52 4.61
C LYS A 91 -6.45 3.86 4.50
N GLN A 92 -6.48 2.57 4.15
CA GLN A 92 -5.31 1.74 3.89
C GLN A 92 -4.42 2.48 2.91
N TYR A 93 -3.11 2.39 3.09
CA TYR A 93 -2.11 2.84 2.12
C TYR A 93 -2.18 1.93 0.89
N ARG A 94 -3.33 1.95 0.19
CA ARG A 94 -3.58 1.17 -1.00
C ARG A 94 -2.49 1.49 -2.00
N LEU A 95 -1.94 0.44 -2.58
CA LEU A 95 -0.80 0.55 -3.48
C LEU A 95 -1.08 1.54 -4.61
N SER A 96 -2.29 1.50 -5.19
CA SER A 96 -2.74 2.45 -6.21
C SER A 96 -2.67 3.91 -5.76
N ARG A 97 -3.15 4.21 -4.56
CA ARG A 97 -3.18 5.57 -3.98
C ARG A 97 -1.77 6.07 -3.67
N VAL A 98 -0.94 5.21 -3.06
CA VAL A 98 0.44 5.56 -2.69
C VAL A 98 1.30 5.79 -3.92
N ILE A 99 1.11 5.00 -4.98
CA ILE A 99 1.78 5.20 -6.27
C ILE A 99 1.44 6.59 -6.81
N GLY A 100 0.16 7.00 -6.80
CA GLY A 100 -0.26 8.32 -7.26
C GLY A 100 0.46 9.46 -6.54
N ILE A 101 0.44 9.44 -5.21
CA ILE A 101 1.11 10.44 -4.36
C ILE A 101 2.62 10.46 -4.64
N TYR A 102 3.26 9.29 -4.68
CA TYR A 102 4.69 9.17 -4.96
C TYR A 102 5.05 9.72 -6.35
N THR A 103 4.24 9.42 -7.37
CA THR A 103 4.48 9.95 -8.73
C THR A 103 4.29 11.45 -8.78
N GLU A 104 3.27 12.01 -8.13
CA GLU A 104 3.02 13.45 -8.10
C GLU A 104 4.17 14.23 -7.46
N GLU A 105 4.75 13.71 -6.37
CA GLU A 105 5.87 14.35 -5.68
C GLU A 105 7.20 14.21 -6.42
N LYS A 106 7.48 13.04 -7.01
CA LYS A 106 8.79 12.75 -7.61
C LYS A 106 8.89 13.07 -9.11
N GLN A 107 7.77 13.22 -9.82
CA GLN A 107 7.76 13.48 -11.27
C GLN A 107 8.42 14.80 -11.67
N THR A 108 8.49 15.78 -10.78
CA THR A 108 9.08 17.11 -11.06
C THR A 108 10.55 17.02 -11.45
N GLY A 109 11.27 15.98 -11.02
CA GLY A 109 12.67 15.73 -11.37
C GLY A 109 12.88 14.72 -12.51
N TRP A 110 11.82 14.22 -13.14
CA TRP A 110 11.90 13.13 -14.14
C TRP A 110 11.67 13.62 -15.56
N SER A 111 12.47 13.13 -16.50
CA SER A 111 12.18 13.27 -17.93
C SER A 111 10.95 12.47 -18.32
N ASP A 112 10.27 12.83 -19.41
CA ASP A 112 9.04 12.16 -19.85
C ASP A 112 9.25 10.68 -20.15
N LYS A 113 10.43 10.32 -20.68
CA LYS A 113 10.85 8.93 -20.82
C LYS A 113 10.88 8.19 -19.48
N THR A 114 11.40 8.83 -18.44
CA THR A 114 11.49 8.24 -17.09
C THR A 114 10.11 8.06 -16.48
N LYS A 115 9.20 9.03 -16.65
CA LYS A 115 7.81 8.94 -16.18
C LYS A 115 7.09 7.72 -16.77
N LEU A 116 7.18 7.52 -18.08
CA LEU A 116 6.55 6.37 -18.77
C LEU A 116 7.12 5.04 -18.27
N GLU A 117 8.44 4.97 -18.11
CA GLU A 117 9.06 3.74 -17.62
C GLU A 117 8.67 3.42 -16.16
N VAL A 118 8.62 4.44 -15.29
CA VAL A 118 8.21 4.28 -13.88
C VAL A 118 6.74 3.90 -13.77
N ALA A 119 5.87 4.56 -14.53
CA ALA A 119 4.45 4.23 -14.61
C ALA A 119 4.21 2.80 -15.07
N GLY A 120 4.94 2.33 -16.10
CA GLY A 120 4.88 0.95 -16.57
C GLY A 120 5.30 -0.07 -15.51
N ALA A 121 6.34 0.23 -14.73
CA ALA A 121 6.80 -0.64 -13.64
C ALA A 121 5.76 -0.76 -12.51
N PHE A 122 5.15 0.36 -12.11
CA PHE A 122 4.12 0.36 -11.07
C PHE A 122 2.79 -0.23 -11.54
N LYS A 123 2.42 -0.06 -12.81
CA LYS A 123 1.26 -0.75 -13.39
C LYS A 123 1.42 -2.27 -13.33
N LEU A 124 2.60 -2.77 -13.71
CA LEU A 124 2.91 -4.20 -13.65
C LEU A 124 2.92 -4.75 -12.22
N LEU A 125 3.39 -3.94 -11.27
CA LEU A 125 3.33 -4.25 -9.84
C LEU A 125 1.89 -4.44 -9.37
N VAL A 126 1.00 -3.49 -9.67
CA VAL A 126 -0.42 -3.54 -9.29
C VAL A 126 -1.14 -4.69 -9.99
N ASP A 127 -0.82 -4.98 -11.25
CA ASP A 127 -1.43 -6.10 -11.98
C ASP A 127 -1.02 -7.48 -11.40
N ILE A 128 0.20 -7.62 -10.87
CA ILE A 128 0.69 -8.88 -10.30
C ILE A 128 0.24 -9.04 -8.85
N LEU A 129 0.48 -8.06 -7.97
CA LEU A 129 0.13 -8.15 -6.55
C LEU A 129 -1.35 -7.87 -6.27
N GLY A 130 -2.00 -7.09 -7.14
CA GLY A 130 -3.31 -6.48 -6.89
C GLY A 130 -3.18 -5.16 -6.11
N ASP A 131 -4.31 -4.48 -5.93
CA ASP A 131 -4.38 -3.25 -5.13
C ASP A 131 -4.45 -3.57 -3.62
N VAL A 132 -3.35 -4.12 -3.11
CA VAL A 132 -3.16 -4.46 -1.70
C VAL A 132 -2.73 -3.24 -0.89
N ASP A 133 -2.85 -3.32 0.44
CA ASP A 133 -2.29 -2.30 1.33
C ASP A 133 -0.76 -2.44 1.39
N VAL A 134 -0.04 -1.33 1.34
CA VAL A 134 1.42 -1.30 1.48
C VAL A 134 1.87 -1.89 2.83
N THR A 135 1.04 -1.80 3.87
CA THR A 135 1.35 -2.38 5.20
C THR A 135 1.38 -3.91 5.22
N THR A 136 0.67 -4.56 4.29
CA THR A 136 0.62 -6.03 4.21
C THR A 136 1.66 -6.62 3.27
N ILE A 137 2.44 -5.78 2.58
CA ILE A 137 3.50 -6.23 1.68
C ILE A 137 4.61 -6.88 2.51
N THR A 138 4.70 -8.20 2.43
CA THR A 138 5.74 -8.98 3.10
C THR A 138 6.86 -9.36 2.14
N ARG A 139 8.03 -9.71 2.69
CA ARG A 139 9.20 -10.14 1.88
C ARG A 139 8.93 -11.36 0.99
N PRO A 140 8.20 -12.41 1.44
CA PRO A 140 7.82 -13.52 0.56
C PRO A 140 7.02 -13.08 -0.67
N MET A 141 6.07 -12.15 -0.51
CA MET A 141 5.28 -11.62 -1.64
C MET A 141 6.16 -10.94 -2.69
N LEU A 142 7.23 -10.25 -2.27
CA LEU A 142 8.18 -9.63 -3.20
C LEU A 142 9.09 -10.65 -3.89
N ILE A 143 9.40 -11.77 -3.23
CA ILE A 143 10.13 -12.89 -3.85
C ILE A 143 9.26 -13.55 -4.92
N GLU A 144 7.98 -13.76 -4.64
CA GLU A 144 7.00 -14.27 -5.60
C GLU A 144 6.75 -13.30 -6.76
N LEU A 145 6.69 -12.00 -6.47
CA LEU A 145 6.64 -10.97 -7.50
C LEU A 145 7.86 -11.06 -8.41
N ARG A 146 9.07 -11.19 -7.83
CA ARG A 146 10.31 -11.30 -8.60
C ARG A 146 10.34 -12.54 -9.49
N SER A 147 9.91 -13.71 -8.98
CA SER A 147 9.83 -14.93 -9.78
C SER A 147 8.76 -14.83 -10.88
N SER A 148 7.65 -14.16 -10.60
CA SER A 148 6.60 -13.87 -11.57
C SER A 148 7.09 -12.95 -12.67
N LEU A 149 7.83 -11.88 -12.34
CA LEU A 149 8.39 -10.93 -13.32
C LEU A 149 9.33 -11.60 -14.32
N LEU A 150 10.11 -12.61 -13.90
CA LEU A 150 10.99 -13.37 -14.79
C LEU A 150 10.22 -14.20 -15.83
N LYS A 151 8.94 -14.51 -15.59
CA LYS A 151 8.09 -15.28 -16.51
C LYS A 151 7.22 -14.41 -17.41
N VAL A 152 7.12 -13.11 -17.12
CA VAL A 152 6.32 -12.18 -17.93
C VAL A 152 6.92 -12.10 -19.35
N PRO A 153 6.11 -12.17 -20.41
CA PRO A 153 6.58 -11.96 -21.77
C PRO A 153 7.20 -10.56 -21.96
N PRO A 154 8.32 -10.43 -22.70
CA PRO A 154 8.90 -9.14 -23.05
C PRO A 154 7.89 -8.26 -23.79
N SER A 155 7.87 -6.97 -23.47
CA SER A 155 6.92 -5.98 -24.04
C SER A 155 5.45 -6.37 -23.87
N PHE A 156 5.09 -6.95 -22.71
CA PHE A 156 3.75 -7.46 -22.41
C PHE A 156 2.62 -6.51 -22.84
N TYR A 157 2.64 -5.24 -22.42
CA TYR A 157 1.57 -4.28 -22.71
C TYR A 157 1.46 -3.90 -24.19
N VAL A 158 2.51 -4.11 -24.99
CA VAL A 158 2.49 -3.85 -26.44
C VAL A 158 2.02 -5.10 -27.19
N LYS A 159 2.48 -6.29 -26.76
CA LYS A 159 2.21 -7.56 -27.45
C LYS A 159 0.88 -8.22 -27.07
N ASN A 160 0.35 -7.92 -25.88
CA ASN A 160 -0.88 -8.51 -25.36
C ASN A 160 -1.80 -7.44 -24.76
N PRO A 161 -2.40 -6.57 -25.59
CA PRO A 161 -3.35 -5.57 -25.11
C PRO A 161 -4.56 -6.25 -24.45
N GLY A 162 -4.93 -5.82 -23.24
CA GLY A 162 -6.14 -6.26 -22.55
C GLY A 162 -6.10 -7.63 -21.86
N LYS A 163 -5.01 -8.40 -21.98
CA LYS A 163 -4.86 -9.65 -21.22
C LYS A 163 -4.42 -9.36 -19.78
N SER A 164 -4.89 -10.18 -18.83
CA SER A 164 -4.40 -10.15 -17.45
C SER A 164 -2.95 -10.67 -17.40
N VAL A 165 -2.06 -9.93 -16.74
CA VAL A 165 -0.64 -10.32 -16.55
C VAL A 165 -0.54 -11.71 -15.95
N ARG A 166 -1.41 -12.06 -14.99
CA ARG A 166 -1.42 -13.38 -14.34
C ARG A 166 -1.72 -14.52 -15.31
N LYS A 167 -2.66 -14.34 -16.25
CA LYS A 167 -2.96 -15.35 -17.28
C LYS A 167 -1.82 -15.48 -18.27
N ALA A 168 -1.21 -14.36 -18.67
CA ALA A 168 -0.09 -14.35 -19.59
C ALA A 168 1.18 -14.99 -19.02
N ILE A 169 1.39 -14.97 -17.69
CA ILE A 169 2.47 -15.71 -17.04
C ILE A 169 2.24 -17.23 -17.13
N ALA A 170 0.98 -17.68 -17.06
CA ALA A 170 0.64 -19.10 -17.14
C ALA A 170 0.71 -19.66 -18.57
N GLU A 171 0.43 -18.82 -19.58
CA GLU A 171 0.41 -19.20 -21.00
C GLU A 171 1.75 -18.98 -21.73
N ASN A 172 2.79 -18.47 -21.05
CA ASN A 172 4.05 -18.13 -21.71
C ASN A 172 5.06 -19.29 -21.66
N ASP A 173 5.29 -19.90 -22.83
CA ASP A 173 6.34 -20.90 -23.05
C ASP A 173 7.67 -20.28 -23.54
N GLY A 174 7.72 -18.96 -23.75
CA GLY A 174 8.87 -18.23 -24.29
C GLY A 174 9.81 -17.60 -23.25
N PRO A 175 10.93 -16.99 -23.69
CA PRO A 175 11.86 -16.31 -22.80
C PRO A 175 11.17 -15.09 -22.16
N GLY A 176 11.20 -15.01 -20.83
CA GLY A 176 10.61 -13.90 -20.09
C GLY A 176 11.49 -12.65 -20.02
N ILE A 177 11.12 -11.72 -19.13
CA ILE A 177 11.85 -10.47 -18.92
C ILE A 177 13.30 -10.74 -18.48
N SER A 178 14.26 -10.01 -19.05
CA SER A 178 15.68 -10.12 -18.66
C SER A 178 15.92 -9.73 -17.20
N THR A 179 16.91 -10.37 -16.57
CA THR A 179 17.32 -10.09 -15.18
C THR A 179 17.61 -8.62 -14.92
N LYS A 180 18.21 -7.91 -15.89
CA LYS A 180 18.46 -6.46 -15.82
C LYS A 180 17.18 -5.64 -15.71
N THR A 181 16.16 -5.99 -16.48
CA THR A 181 14.87 -5.30 -16.45
C THR A 181 14.12 -5.61 -15.15
N VAL A 182 14.19 -6.84 -14.66
CA VAL A 182 13.64 -7.21 -13.34
C VAL A 182 14.34 -6.42 -12.22
N ASN A 183 15.67 -6.34 -12.22
CA ASN A 183 16.42 -5.54 -11.26
C ASN A 183 16.02 -4.06 -11.30
N LYS A 184 15.82 -3.50 -12.50
CA LYS A 184 15.33 -2.12 -12.68
C LYS A 184 13.95 -1.91 -12.06
N TYR A 185 13.03 -2.86 -12.21
CA TYR A 185 11.71 -2.81 -11.56
C TYR A 185 11.83 -2.97 -10.04
N MET A 186 12.64 -3.91 -9.56
CA MET A 186 12.89 -4.10 -8.12
C MET A 186 13.49 -2.85 -7.46
N SER A 187 14.39 -2.13 -8.14
CA SER A 187 14.94 -0.85 -7.65
C SER A 187 13.86 0.22 -7.49
N ARG A 188 12.91 0.29 -8.42
CA ARG A 188 11.79 1.24 -8.39
C ARG A 188 10.79 0.90 -7.28
N ILE A 189 10.47 -0.38 -7.13
CA ILE A 189 9.63 -0.88 -6.03
C ILE A 189 10.30 -0.60 -4.68
N GLY A 190 11.62 -0.85 -4.59
CA GLY A 190 12.41 -0.53 -3.41
C GLY A 190 12.40 0.95 -3.05
N SER A 191 12.42 1.83 -4.06
CA SER A 191 12.33 3.28 -3.87
C SER A 191 10.94 3.73 -3.41
N LEU A 192 9.87 3.14 -3.96
CA LEU A 192 8.50 3.37 -3.49
C LEU A 192 8.33 2.95 -2.02
N LEU A 193 8.80 1.75 -1.66
CA LEU A 193 8.71 1.26 -0.28
C LEU A 193 9.61 2.03 0.68
N LYS A 194 10.77 2.52 0.22
CA LYS A 194 11.60 3.44 1.01
C LYS A 194 10.85 4.74 1.30
N TYR A 195 10.17 5.32 0.31
CA TYR A 195 9.31 6.48 0.54
C TYR A 195 8.20 6.17 1.55
N CYS A 196 7.56 5.00 1.46
CA CYS A 196 6.56 4.58 2.45
C CYS A 196 7.14 4.48 3.86
N GLN A 197 8.39 4.04 4.00
CA GLN A 197 9.10 4.01 5.28
C GLN A 197 9.40 5.42 5.80
N GLU A 198 9.90 6.32 4.95
CA GLU A 198 10.19 7.72 5.31
C GLU A 198 8.91 8.47 5.75
N GLN A 199 7.76 8.16 5.15
CA GLN A 199 6.45 8.69 5.51
C GLN A 199 5.82 8.00 6.74
N GLY A 200 6.51 7.04 7.36
CA GLY A 200 6.01 6.32 8.54
C GLY A 200 4.87 5.33 8.26
N MET A 201 4.61 4.99 6.99
CA MET A 201 3.56 4.05 6.59
C MET A 201 3.96 2.60 6.90
N ILE A 202 5.26 2.29 6.78
CA ILE A 202 5.84 0.99 7.11
C ILE A 202 7.05 1.15 8.02
N ASN A 203 7.27 0.20 8.93
CA ASN A 203 8.39 0.26 9.86
C ASN A 203 9.73 -0.11 9.21
N THR A 204 9.72 -0.96 8.19
CA THR A 204 10.93 -1.48 7.54
C THR A 204 10.65 -1.79 6.08
N ASN A 205 11.57 -1.46 5.18
CA ASN A 205 11.44 -1.75 3.76
C ASN A 205 11.67 -3.25 3.46
N PRO A 206 10.63 -4.01 3.04
CA PRO A 206 10.76 -5.44 2.75
C PRO A 206 11.50 -5.72 1.43
N ALA A 207 11.72 -4.71 0.57
CA ALA A 207 12.42 -4.85 -0.71
C ALA A 207 13.95 -4.70 -0.61
N THR A 208 14.46 -4.36 0.58
CA THR A 208 15.90 -4.15 0.80
C THR A 208 16.68 -5.43 0.45
N GLY A 209 17.65 -5.32 -0.47
CA GLY A 209 18.55 -6.42 -0.84
C GLY A 209 17.92 -7.55 -1.68
N LEU A 210 16.79 -7.32 -2.37
CA LEU A 210 16.15 -8.34 -3.21
C LEU A 210 16.66 -8.40 -4.67
N GLN A 211 17.61 -7.56 -5.04
CA GLN A 211 18.20 -7.54 -6.38
C GLN A 211 18.91 -8.86 -6.69
N ILE A 212 18.77 -9.35 -7.92
CA ILE A 212 19.44 -10.57 -8.40
C ILE A 212 20.88 -10.18 -8.78
N ALA A 213 21.86 -10.95 -8.30
CA ALA A 213 23.26 -10.77 -8.70
C ALA A 213 23.39 -10.91 -10.22
N GLU A 214 23.97 -9.90 -10.87
CA GLU A 214 24.21 -9.94 -12.31
C GLU A 214 25.42 -10.84 -12.61
N LYS A 215 25.28 -11.74 -13.58
CA LYS A 215 26.33 -12.72 -13.96
C LYS A 215 27.49 -12.06 -14.74
N GLN A 216 27.31 -10.85 -15.25
CA GLN A 216 28.34 -10.05 -15.95
C GLN A 216 28.30 -8.60 -15.47
N ARG A 217 29.48 -7.98 -15.30
CA ARG A 217 29.60 -6.57 -14.93
C ARG A 217 29.23 -5.69 -16.12
N ALA A 218 28.55 -4.56 -15.87
CA ALA A 218 28.15 -3.60 -16.91
C ALA A 218 29.32 -3.13 -17.80
N ASP A 219 30.54 -3.10 -17.27
CA ASP A 219 31.75 -2.73 -17.99
C ASP A 219 32.20 -3.79 -19.01
N GLN A 220 31.86 -5.06 -18.80
CA GLN A 220 32.19 -6.16 -19.74
C GLN A 220 31.26 -6.16 -20.96
N GLU A 221 30.00 -5.77 -20.80
CA GLU A 221 29.10 -5.56 -21.94
C GLU A 221 29.39 -4.27 -22.72
N ARG A 222 30.10 -3.32 -22.09
CA ARG A 222 30.52 -2.04 -22.68
C ARG A 222 31.95 -2.06 -23.17
N SER A 223 32.61 -3.22 -23.24
CA SER A 223 33.96 -3.29 -23.80
C SER A 223 33.95 -2.68 -25.20
N ALA A 224 34.76 -1.64 -25.41
CA ALA A 224 34.93 -1.00 -26.71
C ALA A 224 35.26 -2.08 -27.75
N TYR A 225 34.66 -1.95 -28.93
CA TYR A 225 34.86 -2.86 -30.05
C TYR A 225 36.37 -3.07 -30.31
N THR A 226 36.92 -4.21 -29.91
CA THR A 226 38.30 -4.61 -30.20
C THR A 226 38.35 -5.27 -31.57
N GLY A 227 38.00 -4.52 -32.60
CA GLY A 227 38.17 -4.91 -33.99
C GLY A 227 38.89 -3.79 -34.71
N GLN A 228 40.01 -4.14 -35.36
CA GLN A 228 40.90 -3.26 -36.12
C GLN A 228 40.14 -2.14 -36.86
N PRO A 229 40.68 -0.91 -36.90
CA PRO A 229 40.11 0.12 -37.76
C PRO A 229 40.05 -0.45 -39.17
N ARG A 230 38.84 -0.60 -39.73
CA ARG A 230 38.71 -0.82 -41.16
C ARG A 230 39.33 0.39 -41.82
N LEU A 231 40.58 0.22 -42.25
CA LEU A 231 41.26 1.08 -43.20
C LEU A 231 40.25 1.33 -44.31
N TRP A 232 39.79 2.57 -44.40
CA TRP A 232 39.20 3.16 -45.58
C TRP A 232 40.29 3.08 -46.66
N MET A 233 40.39 1.91 -47.28
CA MET A 233 41.29 1.67 -48.40
C MET A 233 40.89 2.62 -49.51
N ASN A 234 41.75 3.60 -49.75
CA ASN A 234 41.96 4.22 -51.03
C ASN A 234 41.85 3.18 -52.14
N LEU A 235 40.83 3.30 -52.98
CA LEU A 235 40.86 2.77 -54.34
C LEU A 235 40.64 3.94 -55.29
N SER A 236 41.71 4.70 -55.45
CA SER A 236 41.97 5.46 -56.67
C SER A 236 41.98 4.48 -57.86
N TYR A 237 41.42 4.91 -58.99
CA TYR A 237 41.65 4.36 -60.34
C TYR A 237 41.16 2.94 -60.66
N ILE A 238 40.02 2.86 -61.37
CA ILE A 238 39.94 2.00 -62.57
C ILE A 238 39.40 2.87 -63.71
N ASN A 239 40.32 3.26 -64.60
CA ASN A 239 40.04 3.66 -65.97
C ASN A 239 39.38 2.48 -66.69
N LEU A 240 38.23 2.66 -67.34
CA LEU A 240 37.79 1.83 -68.45
C LEU A 240 37.22 2.71 -69.56
N HIS A 241 38.06 2.93 -70.56
CA HIS A 241 37.67 3.38 -71.89
C HIS A 241 36.66 2.41 -72.53
N GLY A 242 35.68 2.99 -73.23
CA GLY A 242 35.14 2.48 -74.50
C GLY A 242 34.05 1.42 -74.44
N TYR A 243 32.84 1.75 -74.89
CA TYR A 243 32.40 1.44 -76.26
C TYR A 243 31.07 2.13 -76.62
N ARG A 244 31.00 2.53 -77.89
CA ARG A 244 29.87 3.13 -78.64
C ARG A 244 28.55 2.35 -78.56
N ALA A 245 27.45 3.08 -78.67
CA ALA A 245 26.55 3.02 -79.82
C ALA A 245 25.96 4.42 -80.06
#